data_AF-A0A3M2LNA8-F1
#
_entry.id   AF-A0A3M2LNA8-F1
#
_cell.length_a   1.000
_cell.length_b   1.000
_cell.length_c   1.000
_cell.angle_alpha   90.00
_cell.angle_beta   90.00
_cell.angle_gamma   90.00
#
_symmetry.space_group_name_H-M   'P 1'
#
loop_
_entity.id
_entity.type
_entity.pdbx_description
1 polymer ?
#
loop_
_entity_poly.entity_id
_entity_poly.type
_entity_poly.pdbx_seq_one_letter_code
_entity_poly.pdbx_strand_id
1 'polypeptide(L)'
;MDPTTLATTATEMLVPVLAAVGSGGANRLGELVTDTALAPVTRLYTAVKNRLSRDSYSETALERAEERPDSAARRQALQAVLAEIIEDDPDFASTLEALVADARTVNVVQDSGAVAGRDVNMQGGYVAGRDITFGR
;
A
#
# COMPACT_ATOMS: atom_id res chain seq x y z
N MET A 1 1.99 13.97 -5.46
CA MET A 1 2.26 13.08 -6.62
C MET A 1 1.31 13.48 -7.74
N ASP A 2 1.63 13.20 -9.00
CA ASP A 2 0.65 13.44 -10.08
C ASP A 2 -0.57 12.52 -9.89
N PRO A 3 -1.81 12.99 -10.16
CA PRO A 3 -3.04 12.25 -9.90
C PRO A 3 -3.04 10.84 -10.50
N THR A 4 -2.55 10.72 -11.73
CA THR A 4 -2.44 9.44 -12.45
C THR A 4 -1.47 8.49 -11.76
N THR A 5 -0.34 8.99 -11.25
CA THR A 5 0.67 8.16 -10.55
C THR A 5 0.14 7.68 -9.20
N LEU A 6 -0.60 8.54 -8.49
CA LEU A 6 -1.26 8.17 -7.25
C LEU A 6 -2.35 7.10 -7.48
N ALA A 7 -3.19 7.29 -8.50
CA ALA A 7 -4.21 6.33 -8.89
C ALA A 7 -3.62 4.96 -9.26
N THR A 8 -2.56 4.93 -10.08
CA THR A 8 -1.85 3.68 -10.44
C THR A 8 -1.29 3.00 -9.20
N THR A 9 -0.59 3.75 -8.34
CA THR A 9 0.01 3.20 -7.12
C THR A 9 -1.07 2.60 -6.21
N ALA A 10 -2.15 3.34 -5.97
CA ALA A 10 -3.25 2.87 -5.12
C ALA A 10 -3.89 1.61 -5.72
N THR A 11 -4.18 1.60 -7.02
CA THR A 11 -4.79 0.45 -7.70
C THR A 11 -3.93 -0.80 -7.60
N GLU A 12 -2.61 -0.69 -7.80
CA GLU A 12 -1.68 -1.82 -7.68
C GLU A 12 -1.61 -2.37 -6.24
N MET A 13 -1.64 -1.49 -5.23
CA MET A 13 -1.67 -1.92 -3.82
C MET A 13 -2.97 -2.62 -3.44
N LEU A 14 -4.07 -2.32 -4.13
CA LEU A 14 -5.37 -2.91 -3.86
C LEU A 14 -5.53 -4.30 -4.46
N VAL A 15 -4.73 -4.70 -5.45
CA VAL A 15 -4.81 -6.02 -6.10
C VAL A 15 -4.97 -7.21 -5.12
N PRO A 16 -4.15 -7.37 -4.06
CA PRO A 16 -4.32 -8.48 -3.12
C PRO A 16 -5.66 -8.44 -2.36
N VAL A 17 -6.16 -7.25 -2.03
CA VAL A 17 -7.46 -7.08 -1.35
C VAL A 17 -8.60 -7.34 -2.33
N LEU A 18 -8.52 -6.84 -3.57
CA LEU A 18 -9.49 -7.11 -4.63
C LEU A 18 -9.59 -8.61 -4.92
N ALA A 19 -8.46 -9.33 -4.94
CA ALA A 19 -8.45 -10.79 -5.09
C ALA A 19 -9.12 -11.50 -3.91
N ALA A 20 -8.89 -11.04 -2.68
CA ALA A 20 -9.54 -11.59 -1.50
C ALA A 20 -11.05 -11.35 -1.51
N VAL A 21 -11.51 -10.14 -1.87
CA VAL A 21 -12.93 -9.77 -1.96
C VAL A 21 -13.62 -10.51 -3.11
N GLY A 22 -13.03 -10.48 -4.30
CA GLY A 22 -13.55 -11.10 -5.52
C GLY A 22 -13.75 -12.60 -5.44
N SER A 23 -12.98 -13.28 -4.58
CA SER A 23 -13.15 -14.71 -4.32
C SER A 23 -14.42 -15.07 -3.53
N GLY A 24 -15.20 -14.08 -3.07
CA GLY A 24 -16.51 -14.28 -2.43
C GLY A 24 -16.44 -14.76 -0.97
N GLY A 25 -15.24 -14.91 -0.40
CA GLY A 25 -15.06 -15.30 0.99
C GLY A 25 -15.10 -14.10 1.92
N ALA A 26 -16.27 -13.75 2.47
CA ALA A 26 -16.40 -12.66 3.46
C ALA A 26 -15.43 -12.82 4.67
N ASN A 27 -15.08 -14.07 5.03
CA ASN A 27 -14.08 -14.37 6.06
C ASN A 27 -12.66 -13.91 5.70
N ARG A 28 -12.28 -13.92 4.41
CA ARG A 28 -10.94 -13.49 3.95
C ARG A 28 -10.72 -12.00 4.23
N LEU A 29 -11.72 -11.15 3.99
CA LEU A 29 -11.59 -9.73 4.29
C LEU A 29 -11.42 -9.50 5.80
N GLY A 30 -12.16 -10.24 6.63
CA GLY A 30 -12.00 -10.21 8.08
C GLY A 30 -10.59 -10.61 8.53
N GLU A 31 -10.04 -11.68 7.95
CA GLU A 31 -8.66 -12.13 8.20
C GLU A 31 -7.63 -11.06 7.83
N LEU A 32 -7.79 -10.40 6.67
CA LEU A 32 -6.93 -9.31 6.23
C LEU A 32 -6.99 -8.08 7.14
N VAL A 33 -8.16 -7.76 7.70
CA VAL A 33 -8.33 -6.67 8.67
C VAL A 33 -7.61 -6.98 9.98
N THR A 34 -7.64 -8.25 10.40
CA THR A 34 -6.94 -8.68 11.62
C THR A 34 -5.42 -8.81 11.41
N ASP A 35 -4.98 -8.98 10.17
CA ASP A 35 -3.57 -9.02 9.83
C ASP A 35 -2.97 -7.61 9.93
N THR A 36 -2.06 -7.42 10.89
CA THR A 36 -1.41 -6.12 11.13
C THR A 36 -0.59 -5.66 9.93
N ALA A 37 -0.14 -6.60 9.08
CA ALA A 37 0.61 -6.27 7.87
C ALA A 37 -0.28 -5.76 6.74
N LEU A 38 -1.56 -6.15 6.69
CA LEU A 38 -2.47 -5.75 5.60
C LEU A 38 -3.49 -4.71 6.04
N ALA A 39 -3.57 -4.41 7.34
CA ALA A 39 -4.45 -3.38 7.89
C ALA A 39 -4.35 -2.01 7.17
N PRO A 40 -3.15 -1.45 6.85
CA PRO A 40 -3.06 -0.20 6.09
C PRO A 40 -3.63 -0.31 4.67
N VAL A 41 -3.41 -1.43 3.99
CA VAL A 41 -3.94 -1.70 2.65
C VAL A 41 -5.46 -1.86 2.68
N THR A 42 -6.02 -2.47 3.72
CA THR A 42 -7.48 -2.59 3.89
C THR A 42 -8.14 -1.25 4.22
N ARG A 43 -7.46 -0.36 4.96
CA ARG A 43 -7.92 1.03 5.16
C ARG A 43 -7.93 1.81 3.86
N LEU A 44 -6.88 1.67 3.04
CA LEU A 44 -6.82 2.23 1.68
C LEU A 44 -8.03 1.77 0.85
N TYR A 45 -8.29 0.46 0.81
CA TYR A 45 -9.44 -0.12 0.11
C TYR A 45 -10.77 0.47 0.62
N THR A 46 -10.94 0.56 1.93
CA THR A 46 -12.18 1.09 2.53
C THR A 46 -12.40 2.55 2.19
N ALA A 47 -11.34 3.38 2.20
CA ALA A 47 -11.41 4.78 1.81
C ALA A 47 -11.80 4.95 0.34
N VAL A 48 -11.17 4.15 -0.55
CA VAL A 48 -11.51 4.11 -1.97
C VAL A 48 -12.97 3.68 -2.17
N LYS A 49 -13.39 2.57 -1.57
CA LYS A 49 -14.76 2.07 -1.66
C LYS A 49 -15.79 3.11 -1.19
N ASN A 50 -15.59 3.69 -0.01
CA ASN A 50 -16.50 4.71 0.53
C ASN A 50 -16.58 5.95 -0.37
N ARG A 51 -15.51 6.29 -1.08
CA ARG A 51 -15.53 7.39 -2.04
C ARG A 51 -16.25 7.00 -3.33
N LEU A 52 -15.94 5.85 -3.89
CA LEU A 52 -16.50 5.38 -5.16
C LEU A 52 -18.00 5.05 -5.03
N SER A 53 -18.48 4.56 -3.89
CA SER A 53 -19.92 4.35 -3.62
C SER A 53 -20.77 5.64 -3.58
N ARG A 54 -20.15 6.83 -3.71
CA ARG A 54 -20.90 8.09 -3.86
C ARG A 54 -21.43 8.31 -5.28
N ASP A 55 -20.88 7.58 -6.25
CA ASP A 55 -21.22 7.70 -7.66
C ASP A 55 -21.38 6.31 -8.29
N SER A 56 -22.49 6.08 -9.00
CA SER A 56 -22.83 4.74 -9.50
C SER A 56 -21.88 4.25 -10.60
N TYR A 57 -21.31 5.15 -11.39
CA TYR A 57 -20.31 4.81 -12.40
C TYR A 57 -19.01 4.35 -11.74
N SER A 58 -18.58 5.10 -10.73
CA SER A 58 -17.36 4.84 -9.97
C SER A 58 -17.46 3.55 -9.15
N GLU A 59 -18.60 3.31 -8.51
CA GLU A 59 -18.90 2.06 -7.81
C GLU A 59 -18.83 0.86 -8.74
N THR A 60 -19.43 0.96 -9.92
CA THR A 60 -19.37 -0.12 -10.94
C THR A 60 -17.92 -0.43 -11.33
N ALA A 61 -17.06 0.58 -11.49
CA ALA A 61 -15.66 0.35 -11.85
C ALA A 61 -14.91 -0.47 -10.77
N LEU A 62 -15.18 -0.21 -9.49
CA LEU A 62 -14.62 -0.98 -8.38
C LEU A 62 -15.15 -2.41 -8.37
N GLU A 63 -16.48 -2.60 -8.45
CA GLU A 63 -17.09 -3.93 -8.49
C GLU A 63 -16.53 -4.79 -9.63
N ARG A 64 -16.34 -4.21 -10.82
CA ARG A 64 -15.75 -4.92 -11.95
C ARG A 64 -14.29 -5.32 -11.72
N ALA A 65 -13.54 -4.52 -10.97
CA ALA A 65 -12.18 -4.85 -10.58
C ALA A 65 -12.16 -5.92 -9.47
N GLU A 66 -13.14 -5.92 -8.57
CA GLU A 66 -13.34 -6.99 -7.58
C GLU A 66 -13.75 -8.31 -8.25
N GLU A 67 -14.65 -8.29 -9.22
CA GLU A 67 -15.08 -9.49 -9.96
C GLU A 67 -13.92 -10.16 -10.73
N ARG A 68 -13.03 -9.34 -11.31
CA ARG A 68 -11.93 -9.80 -12.16
C ARG A 68 -10.64 -9.02 -11.89
N PRO A 69 -9.99 -9.26 -10.74
CA PRO A 69 -8.78 -8.54 -10.33
C PRO A 69 -7.60 -8.78 -11.29
N ASP A 70 -7.52 -9.97 -11.89
CA ASP A 70 -6.47 -10.30 -12.86
C ASP A 70 -6.65 -9.61 -14.22
N SER A 71 -7.83 -9.00 -14.46
CA SER A 71 -8.10 -8.31 -15.73
C SER A 71 -7.44 -6.94 -15.73
N ALA A 72 -6.34 -6.81 -16.49
CA ALA A 72 -5.66 -5.54 -16.71
C ALA A 72 -6.64 -4.43 -17.15
N ALA A 73 -7.59 -4.74 -18.03
CA ALA A 73 -8.60 -3.79 -18.49
C ALA A 73 -9.51 -3.29 -17.35
N ARG A 74 -9.89 -4.15 -16.39
CA ARG A 74 -10.71 -3.74 -15.23
C ARG A 74 -9.91 -2.89 -14.25
N ARG A 75 -8.64 -3.25 -14.01
CA ARG A 75 -7.73 -2.45 -13.18
C ARG A 75 -7.46 -1.07 -13.80
N GLN A 76 -7.27 -1.01 -15.11
CA GLN A 76 -7.10 0.25 -15.83
C GLN A 76 -8.35 1.14 -15.77
N ALA A 77 -9.55 0.55 -15.86
CA ALA A 77 -10.79 1.30 -15.69
C ALA A 77 -10.91 1.90 -14.28
N LEU A 78 -10.62 1.10 -13.24
CA LEU A 78 -10.58 1.60 -11.86
C LEU A 78 -9.54 2.72 -11.67
N GLN A 79 -8.36 2.56 -12.26
CA GLN A 79 -7.31 3.59 -12.23
C GLN A 79 -7.77 4.89 -12.87
N ALA A 80 -8.42 4.83 -14.04
CA ALA A 80 -8.90 6.01 -14.74
C ALA A 80 -9.93 6.78 -13.91
N VAL A 81 -10.91 6.06 -13.34
CA VAL A 81 -11.91 6.62 -12.43
C VAL A 81 -11.25 7.23 -11.19
N LEU A 82 -10.28 6.54 -10.58
CA LEU A 82 -9.57 7.10 -9.42
C LEU A 82 -8.84 8.39 -9.78
N ALA A 83 -8.17 8.44 -10.94
CA ALA A 83 -7.43 9.61 -11.38
C ALA A 83 -8.36 10.82 -11.54
N GLU A 84 -9.52 10.63 -12.17
CA GLU A 84 -10.55 11.67 -12.31
C GLU A 84 -11.05 12.16 -10.94
N ILE A 85 -11.34 11.25 -10.01
CA ILE A 85 -11.77 11.63 -8.65
C ILE A 85 -10.68 12.39 -7.90
N ILE A 86 -9.41 12.02 -8.05
CA ILE A 86 -8.27 12.70 -7.41
C ILE A 86 -8.07 14.11 -7.99
N GLU A 87 -8.29 14.28 -9.29
CA GLU A 87 -8.24 15.58 -9.96
C GLU A 87 -9.39 16.49 -9.50
N ASP A 88 -10.59 15.94 -9.36
CA ASP A 88 -11.80 16.67 -8.96
C ASP A 88 -11.90 16.91 -7.44
N ASP A 89 -11.25 16.07 -6.61
CA ASP A 89 -11.28 16.13 -5.14
C ASP A 89 -9.87 16.11 -4.52
N PRO A 90 -9.26 17.30 -4.34
CA PRO A 90 -7.93 17.43 -3.72
C PRO A 90 -7.86 16.98 -2.25
N ASP A 91 -8.98 17.02 -1.52
CA ASP A 91 -9.03 16.56 -0.12
C ASP A 91 -8.96 15.04 -0.07
N PHE A 92 -9.68 14.37 -0.96
CA PHE A 92 -9.57 12.93 -1.16
C PHE A 92 -8.16 12.55 -1.65
N ALA A 93 -7.58 13.32 -2.58
CA ALA A 93 -6.20 13.10 -3.04
C ALA A 93 -5.20 13.08 -1.88
N SER A 94 -5.27 14.08 -0.99
CA SER A 94 -4.39 14.19 0.17
C SER A 94 -4.56 13.01 1.15
N THR A 95 -5.81 12.60 1.36
CA THR A 95 -6.13 11.43 2.20
C THR A 95 -5.57 10.14 1.58
N LEU A 96 -5.72 9.99 0.26
CA LEU A 96 -5.25 8.83 -0.48
C LEU A 96 -3.72 8.74 -0.48
N GLU A 97 -3.02 9.86 -0.65
CA GLU A 97 -1.55 9.92 -0.54
C GLU A 97 -1.06 9.44 0.83
N ALA A 98 -1.71 9.89 1.92
CA ALA A 98 -1.34 9.47 3.26
C ALA A 98 -1.56 7.95 3.47
N LEU A 99 -2.68 7.41 2.98
CA LEU A 99 -2.97 5.97 3.07
C LEU A 99 -2.01 5.13 2.22
N VAL A 100 -1.63 5.62 1.03
CA VAL A 100 -0.62 4.98 0.18
C VAL A 100 0.76 4.99 0.87
N ALA A 101 1.14 6.08 1.53
CA ALA A 101 2.40 6.15 2.27
C ALA A 101 2.41 5.17 3.48
N ASP A 102 1.30 5.07 4.21
CA ASP A 102 1.14 4.11 5.31
C ASP A 102 1.25 2.66 4.81
N ALA A 103 0.54 2.33 3.72
CA ALA A 103 0.59 1.01 3.09
C ALA A 103 1.97 0.64 2.55
N ARG A 104 2.73 1.59 1.99
CA ARG A 104 4.11 1.37 1.54
C ARG A 104 5.05 0.99 2.68
N THR A 105 4.84 1.58 3.85
CA THR A 105 5.68 1.30 5.02
C THR A 105 5.63 -0.18 5.40
N VAL A 106 4.49 -0.84 5.21
CA VAL A 106 4.36 -2.28 5.47
C VAL A 106 5.09 -3.13 4.43
N ASN A 107 5.02 -2.77 3.15
CA ASN A 107 5.74 -3.48 2.09
C ASN A 107 7.26 -3.39 2.27
N VAL A 108 7.78 -2.24 2.71
CA VAL A 108 9.21 -2.07 3.00
C VAL A 108 9.67 -2.96 4.16
N VAL A 109 8.83 -3.15 5.18
CA VAL A 109 9.15 -4.01 6.33
C VAL A 109 9.12 -5.49 5.94
N GLN A 110 8.24 -5.92 5.03
CA GLN A 110 8.17 -7.30 4.55
C GLN A 110 9.27 -7.66 3.53
N ASP A 111 9.68 -6.72 2.67
CA ASP A 111 10.82 -6.92 1.75
C ASP A 111 12.18 -6.79 2.47
N SER A 112 12.18 -6.18 3.66
CA SER A 112 13.30 -6.18 4.61
C SER A 112 13.32 -7.44 5.48
N GLY A 113 13.05 -8.60 4.88
CA GLY A 113 13.30 -9.90 5.49
C GLY A 113 14.79 -10.25 5.57
N ALA A 114 15.60 -9.43 6.24
CA ALA A 114 16.85 -9.79 6.93
C ALA A 114 17.70 -8.53 7.27
N VAL A 115 17.45 -7.93 8.43
CA VAL A 115 18.52 -7.72 9.41
C VAL A 115 17.93 -7.91 10.79
N ALA A 116 17.76 -9.19 11.16
CA ALA A 116 18.03 -9.61 12.52
C ALA A 116 19.56 -9.49 12.75
N GLY A 117 20.06 -8.26 12.75
CA GLY A 117 21.41 -7.90 13.09
C GLY A 117 21.35 -7.12 14.39
N ARG A 118 21.75 -7.77 15.47
CA ARG A 118 22.33 -7.07 16.62
C ARG A 118 23.29 -5.98 16.13
N ASP A 119 23.32 -4.89 16.89
CA ASP A 119 24.23 -3.75 16.76
C ASP A 119 23.84 -2.67 15.74
N VAL A 120 22.92 -1.81 16.19
CA VAL A 120 23.09 -0.38 15.94
C VAL A 120 24.33 0.08 16.72
N ASN A 121 25.46 0.18 16.02
CA ASN A 121 26.57 1.01 16.45
C ASN A 121 26.92 1.97 15.32
N MET A 122 26.26 3.13 15.34
CA MET A 122 26.73 4.30 14.61
C MET A 122 27.36 5.25 15.62
N GLN A 123 28.68 5.17 15.74
CA GLN A 123 29.47 6.39 15.89
C GLN A 123 30.80 6.25 15.18
N GLY A 124 30.94 7.04 14.12
CA GLY A 124 32.16 7.14 13.33
C GLY A 124 33.35 7.49 14.23
N GLY A 125 34.38 6.66 14.13
CA GLY A 125 35.71 6.92 14.64
C GLY A 125 36.65 6.05 13.84
N TYR A 126 37.38 6.68 12.92
CA TYR A 126 38.35 6.09 12.01
C TYR A 126 39.11 4.87 12.56
N VAL A 127 39.10 3.79 11.80
CA VAL A 127 40.12 2.74 11.87
C VAL A 127 41.42 3.31 11.31
N ALA A 128 42.42 3.48 12.16
CA ALA A 128 43.82 3.51 11.76
C ALA A 128 44.62 2.76 12.83
N GLY A 129 45.19 1.63 12.44
CA GLY A 129 45.80 0.68 13.34
C GLY A 129 46.94 1.25 14.18
N ARG A 130 47.05 0.76 15.42
CA ARG A 130 48.32 0.63 16.11
C ARG A 130 48.17 -0.38 17.24
N ASP A 131 48.75 -1.55 17.02
CA ASP A 131 49.02 -2.53 18.06
C ASP A 131 49.83 -1.84 19.18
N ILE A 132 49.31 -1.82 20.40
CA ILE A 132 50.04 -1.39 21.60
C ILE A 132 49.78 -2.42 22.70
N THR A 133 50.65 -3.42 22.70
CA THR A 133 50.85 -4.31 23.85
C THR A 133 51.59 -3.53 24.94
N PHE A 134 50.98 -3.38 26.12
CA PHE A 134 51.69 -2.94 27.32
C PHE A 134 51.79 -4.12 28.30
N GLY A 135 53.01 -4.63 28.48
CA GLY A 135 53.33 -5.53 29.57
C GLY A 135 53.51 -4.78 30.89
N ARG A 136 53.24 -5.49 31.99
CA ARG A 136 54.01 -5.36 33.23
C ARG A 136 53.96 -6.66 34.01
#